data_AF-A0A1D9LBL9-F1
#
_entry.id   AF-A0A1D9LBL9-F1
#
_cell.length_a   1.000
_cell.length_b   1.000
_cell.length_c   1.000
_cell.angle_alpha   90.00
_cell.angle_beta   90.00
_cell.angle_gamma   90.00
#
_symmetry.space_group_name_H-M   'P 1'
#
loop_
_entity.id
_entity.type
_entity.pdbx_description
1 polymer ?
#
loop_
_entity_poly.entity_id
_entity_poly.type
_entity_poly.pdbx_seq_one_letter_code
_entity_poly.pdbx_strand_id
1 'polypeptide(L)'
;MKTLPLLIAAAIGAAALTACASPEEIRAMDQRTCSGYGFHPGTDTYANCMMKQADKRDQDMRAREEEAQRRMAQPAGQPAVMPATTVIVIPAESKPKLPDCRMQDPGVTLNMDGKWEGPNCTPAR
;
A
#
# COMPACT_ATOMS: atom_id res chain seq x y z
N MET A 1 11.38 26.88 -31.31
CA MET A 1 11.06 25.46 -30.96
C MET A 1 12.26 24.65 -30.43
N LYS A 2 13.48 25.21 -30.34
CA LYS A 2 14.70 24.47 -29.91
C LYS A 2 15.03 24.63 -28.41
N THR A 3 14.38 25.57 -27.74
CA THR A 3 14.54 25.87 -26.31
C THR A 3 13.68 24.98 -25.42
N LEU A 4 12.58 24.44 -25.96
CA LEU A 4 11.66 23.56 -25.23
C LEU A 4 12.30 22.27 -24.70
N PRO A 5 13.08 21.48 -25.49
CA PRO A 5 13.75 20.30 -24.94
C PRO A 5 14.84 20.64 -23.92
N LEU A 6 15.43 21.84 -24.01
CA LEU A 6 16.50 22.29 -23.13
C LEU A 6 15.95 22.71 -21.74
N LEU A 7 14.76 23.30 -21.71
CA LEU A 7 14.05 23.60 -20.47
C LEU A 7 13.55 22.33 -19.75
N ILE A 8 13.10 21.33 -20.51
CA ILE A 8 12.67 20.03 -19.96
C ILE A 8 13.87 19.29 -19.32
N ALA A 9 15.01 19.27 -20.01
CA ALA A 9 16.23 18.65 -19.47
C ALA A 9 16.73 19.33 -18.18
N ALA A 10 16.65 20.67 -18.12
CA ALA A 10 17.02 21.43 -16.92
C ALA A 10 16.09 21.16 -15.73
N ALA A 11 14.78 21.01 -15.98
CA ALA A 11 13.80 20.73 -14.94
C ALA A 11 13.98 19.33 -14.32
N ILE A 12 14.30 18.31 -15.14
CA ILE A 12 14.56 16.95 -14.67
C ILE A 12 15.86 16.88 -13.86
N GLY A 13 16.92 17.60 -14.30
CA GLY A 13 18.18 17.67 -13.58
C GLY A 13 18.07 18.32 -12.19
N ALA A 14 17.23 19.35 -12.05
CA ALA A 14 17.01 20.03 -10.77
C ALA A 14 16.25 19.17 -9.74
N ALA A 15 15.34 18.29 -10.19
CA ALA A 15 14.58 17.41 -9.32
C ALA A 15 15.42 16.28 -8.69
N ALA A 16 16.56 15.91 -9.29
CA ALA A 16 17.45 14.87 -8.77
C ALA A 16 18.32 15.33 -7.59
N LEU A 17 18.36 16.63 -7.27
CA LEU A 17 19.21 17.21 -6.23
C LEU A 17 18.53 17.34 -4.85
N THR A 18 17.32 16.82 -4.69
CA THR A 18 16.59 16.98 -3.43
C THR A 18 17.18 16.11 -2.32
N ALA A 19 18.00 16.76 -1.49
CA ALA A 19 18.30 16.47 -0.08
C ALA A 19 19.43 15.46 0.23
N CYS A 20 20.66 15.79 -0.15
CA CYS A 20 21.82 15.35 0.64
C CYS A 20 21.93 16.26 1.88
N ALA A 21 21.31 15.89 2.99
CA ALA A 21 21.62 16.50 4.29
C ALA A 21 22.78 15.72 4.91
N SER A 22 23.80 16.43 5.39
CA SER A 22 24.95 15.78 6.00
C SER A 22 24.63 15.34 7.45
N PRO A 23 25.35 14.32 7.99
CA PRO A 23 25.10 13.83 9.35
C PRO A 23 25.22 14.93 10.41
N GLU A 24 26.15 15.87 10.24
CA GLU A 24 26.33 17.00 11.15
C GLU A 24 25.18 18.01 11.07
N GLU A 25 24.63 18.23 9.87
CA GLU A 25 23.50 19.15 9.69
C GLU A 25 22.23 18.58 10.33
N ILE A 26 21.99 17.27 10.17
CA ILE A 26 20.90 16.56 10.85
C ILE A 26 21.08 16.64 12.36
N ARG A 27 22.29 16.40 12.86
CA ARG A 27 22.57 16.50 14.30
C ARG A 27 22.32 17.92 14.81
N ALA A 28 22.73 18.95 14.07
CA ALA A 28 22.47 20.34 14.44
C ALA A 28 20.97 20.68 14.42
N MET A 29 20.19 20.11 13.51
CA MET A 29 18.73 20.23 13.50
C MET A 29 18.09 19.58 14.73
N ASP A 30 18.53 18.39 15.12
CA ASP A 30 18.05 17.71 16.32
C ASP A 30 18.39 18.49 17.58
N GLN A 31 19.63 18.98 17.67
CA GLN A 31 20.07 19.81 18.78
C GLN A 31 19.19 21.06 18.93
N ARG A 32 18.89 21.76 17.82
CA ARG A 32 17.97 22.91 17.80
C ARG A 32 16.56 22.54 18.22
N THR A 33 16.08 21.36 17.81
CA THR A 33 14.74 20.90 18.15
C THR A 33 14.64 20.56 19.64
N CYS A 34 15.60 19.81 20.17
CA CYS A 34 15.64 19.42 21.58
C CYS A 34 15.88 20.61 22.51
N SER A 35 16.74 21.56 22.13
CA SER A 35 16.90 22.82 22.88
C SER A 35 15.67 23.71 22.79
N GLY A 36 14.97 23.72 21.65
CA GLY A 36 13.69 24.42 21.47
C GLY A 36 12.57 23.90 22.38
N TYR A 37 12.60 22.62 22.74
CA TYR A 37 11.72 22.04 23.77
C TYR A 37 12.14 22.37 25.21
N GLY A 38 13.29 23.03 25.41
CA GLY A 38 13.82 23.39 26.73
C GLY A 38 14.72 22.34 27.36
N PHE A 39 15.09 21.28 26.63
CA PHE A 39 16.05 20.31 27.13
C PHE A 39 17.47 20.87 27.05
N HIS A 40 18.25 20.64 28.11
CA HIS A 40 19.60 21.19 28.24
C HIS A 40 20.65 20.12 27.90
N PRO A 41 21.67 20.44 27.08
CA PRO A 41 22.77 19.51 26.78
C PRO A 41 23.42 18.96 28.06
N GLY A 42 23.80 17.69 28.03
CA GLY A 42 24.41 17.01 29.19
C GLY A 42 23.40 16.47 30.22
N THR A 43 22.10 16.58 29.94
CA THR A 43 21.04 15.94 30.75
C THR A 43 20.50 14.67 30.09
N ASP A 44 19.98 13.76 30.90
CA ASP A 44 19.36 12.53 30.39
C ASP A 44 18.11 12.82 29.53
N THR A 45 17.37 13.88 29.86
CA THR A 45 16.19 14.30 29.07
C THR A 45 16.59 14.78 27.68
N TYR A 46 17.73 15.48 27.56
CA TYR A 46 18.28 15.87 26.27
C TYR A 46 18.78 14.67 25.47
N ALA A 47 19.49 13.73 26.10
CA ALA A 47 19.92 12.49 25.46
C ALA A 47 18.72 11.68 24.93
N ASN A 48 17.67 11.55 25.74
CA ASN A 48 16.43 10.89 25.35
C ASN A 48 15.73 11.59 24.19
N CYS A 49 15.69 12.93 24.17
CA CYS A 49 15.16 13.68 23.04
C CYS A 49 15.93 13.38 21.75
N MET A 50 17.27 13.45 21.80
CA MET A 50 18.14 13.17 20.65
C MET A 50 17.95 11.74 20.12
N MET A 51 17.89 10.74 21.02
CA MET A 51 17.61 9.35 20.64
C MET A 51 16.26 9.20 19.95
N LYS A 52 15.22 9.83 20.49
CA LYS A 52 13.88 9.80 19.90
C LYS A 52 13.82 10.43 18.50
N GLN A 53 14.61 11.48 18.25
CA GLN A 53 14.71 12.07 16.91
C GLN A 53 15.39 11.13 15.91
N ALA A 54 16.45 10.43 16.34
CA ALA A 54 17.08 9.41 15.51
C ALA A 54 16.12 8.27 15.19
N ASP A 55 15.45 7.71 16.20
CA ASP A 55 14.47 6.64 16.02
C ASP A 55 13.33 7.05 15.08
N LYS A 56 12.82 8.28 15.22
CA LYS A 56 11.78 8.81 14.34
C LYS A 56 12.24 8.82 12.89
N ARG A 57 13.46 9.26 12.59
CA ARG A 57 13.97 9.25 11.22
C ARG A 57 14.09 7.83 10.68
N ASP A 58 14.62 6.90 11.47
CA ASP A 58 14.75 5.51 11.05
C ASP A 58 13.38 4.87 10.78
N GLN A 59 12.36 5.23 11.56
CA GLN A 59 10.98 4.84 11.29
C GLN A 59 10.43 5.47 10.00
N ASP A 60 10.65 6.78 9.78
CA ASP A 60 10.20 7.47 8.57
C ASP A 60 10.88 6.89 7.32
N MET A 61 12.16 6.50 7.40
CA MET A 61 12.90 5.85 6.32
C MET A 61 12.33 4.46 6.01
N ARG A 62 12.12 3.63 7.03
CA ARG A 62 11.48 2.31 6.87
C ARG A 62 10.07 2.42 6.27
N ALA A 63 9.27 3.37 6.74
CA ALA A 63 7.93 3.59 6.20
C ALA A 63 7.97 3.97 4.71
N ARG A 64 8.90 4.83 4.30
CA ARG A 64 9.11 5.19 2.89
C ARG A 64 9.58 4.00 2.05
N GLU A 65 10.46 3.17 2.58
CA GLU A 65 10.91 1.95 1.91
C GLU A 65 9.77 0.95 1.73
N GLU A 66 8.96 0.73 2.77
CA GLU A 66 7.77 -0.11 2.69
C GLU A 66 6.77 0.42 1.66
N GLU A 67 6.52 1.73 1.63
CA GLU A 67 5.66 2.36 0.62
C GLU A 67 6.24 2.17 -0.80
N ALA A 68 7.54 2.36 -0.97
CA ALA A 68 8.22 2.15 -2.25
C ALA A 68 8.11 0.68 -2.70
N GLN A 69 8.33 -0.27 -1.79
CA GLN A 69 8.15 -1.70 -2.04
C GLN A 69 6.70 -2.02 -2.43
N ARG A 70 5.71 -1.48 -1.72
CA ARG A 70 4.28 -1.65 -2.06
C ARG A 70 3.94 -1.08 -3.42
N ARG A 71 4.55 0.05 -3.81
CA ARG A 71 4.37 0.65 -5.14
C ARG A 71 5.02 -0.19 -6.24
N MET A 72 6.17 -0.81 -5.98
CA MET A 72 6.85 -1.70 -6.92
C MET A 72 6.15 -3.07 -7.05
N ALA A 73 5.58 -3.58 -5.95
CA ALA A 73 4.83 -4.84 -5.92
C ALA A 73 3.43 -4.71 -6.54
N GLN A 74 2.89 -3.49 -6.66
CA GLN A 74 1.70 -3.24 -7.46
C GLN A 74 2.03 -3.50 -8.94
N PRO A 75 1.32 -4.43 -9.62
CA PRO A 75 1.59 -4.67 -11.01
C PRO A 75 1.29 -3.40 -11.80
N ALA A 76 2.27 -2.95 -12.58
CA ALA A 76 2.15 -1.82 -13.48
C ALA A 76 0.99 -2.06 -14.45
N GLY A 77 -0.17 -1.47 -14.16
CA GLY A 77 -1.39 -1.62 -14.97
C GLY A 77 -2.53 -2.40 -14.34
N GLN A 78 -2.63 -2.50 -13.00
CA GLN A 78 -3.97 -2.69 -12.42
C GLN A 78 -4.74 -1.38 -12.61
N PRO A 79 -5.72 -1.29 -13.52
CA PRO A 79 -6.72 -0.23 -13.39
C PRO A 79 -7.31 -0.35 -11.99
N ALA A 80 -7.77 0.75 -11.41
CA ALA A 80 -8.70 0.66 -10.30
C ALA A 80 -9.83 -0.26 -10.78
N VAL A 81 -9.80 -1.52 -10.36
CA VAL A 81 -10.89 -2.46 -10.61
C VAL A 81 -11.98 -1.92 -9.72
N MET A 82 -12.78 -0.99 -10.26
CA MET A 82 -14.15 -0.89 -9.85
C MET A 82 -14.65 -2.33 -9.86
N PRO A 83 -15.18 -2.88 -8.76
CA PRO A 83 -15.75 -4.20 -8.80
C PRO A 83 -16.82 -4.14 -9.90
N ALA A 84 -16.50 -4.68 -11.06
CA ALA A 84 -17.46 -4.85 -12.13
C ALA A 84 -18.38 -5.93 -11.57
N THR A 85 -19.43 -5.48 -10.88
CA THR A 85 -20.56 -6.34 -10.54
C THR A 85 -21.19 -6.71 -11.87
N THR A 86 -20.65 -7.75 -12.51
CA THR A 86 -21.26 -8.37 -13.67
C THR A 86 -22.53 -9.03 -13.16
N VAL A 87 -23.64 -8.32 -13.28
CA VAL A 87 -24.97 -8.88 -13.02
C VAL A 87 -25.27 -9.82 -14.20
N ILE A 88 -25.06 -11.12 -13.99
CA ILE A 88 -25.50 -12.13 -14.93
C ILE A 88 -27.02 -12.23 -14.82
N VAL A 89 -27.73 -11.66 -15.79
CA VAL A 89 -29.19 -11.80 -15.90
C VAL A 89 -29.47 -13.15 -16.54
N ILE A 90 -29.87 -14.14 -15.74
CA ILE A 90 -30.29 -15.45 -16.23
C ILE A 90 -31.75 -15.34 -16.69
N PRO A 91 -32.07 -15.52 -17.99
CA PRO A 91 -33.44 -15.48 -18.48
C PRO A 91 -34.26 -16.63 -17.88
N ALA A 92 -35.37 -16.29 -17.22
CA ALA A 92 -36.24 -17.23 -16.48
C ALA A 92 -37.14 -18.10 -17.39
N GLU A 93 -36.97 -18.03 -18.70
CA GLU A 93 -37.82 -18.66 -19.72
C GLU A 93 -37.80 -20.20 -19.63
N SER A 94 -36.78 -20.79 -19.02
CA SER A 94 -36.72 -22.24 -18.80
C SER A 94 -36.13 -22.59 -17.44
N LYS A 95 -36.75 -22.14 -16.34
CA LYS A 95 -36.40 -22.43 -14.92
C LYS A 95 -35.21 -23.40 -14.75
N PRO A 96 -33.95 -22.96 -14.91
CA PRO A 96 -32.84 -23.76 -14.46
C PRO A 96 -32.92 -23.66 -12.94
N LYS A 97 -33.31 -24.73 -12.25
CA LYS A 97 -33.22 -24.76 -10.78
C LYS A 97 -31.75 -24.64 -10.43
N LEU A 98 -31.29 -23.43 -10.16
CA LEU A 98 -29.94 -23.20 -9.65
C LEU A 98 -29.83 -23.97 -8.32
N PRO A 99 -28.72 -24.69 -8.09
CA PRO A 99 -28.51 -25.35 -6.80
C PRO A 99 -28.55 -24.30 -5.69
N ASP A 100 -29.18 -24.65 -4.57
CA ASP A 100 -29.36 -23.75 -3.41
C ASP A 100 -28.08 -23.61 -2.56
N CYS A 101 -26.94 -24.06 -3.09
CA CYS A 101 -25.68 -24.07 -2.37
C CYS A 101 -24.52 -23.58 -3.24
N ARG A 102 -23.50 -23.03 -2.57
CA ARG A 102 -22.32 -22.40 -3.17
C ARG A 102 -21.06 -23.07 -2.65
N MET A 103 -19.97 -22.95 -3.41
CA MET A 103 -18.65 -23.47 -3.02
C MET A 103 -18.11 -22.87 -1.71
N GLN A 104 -18.61 -21.70 -1.31
CA GLN A 104 -18.20 -21.04 -0.07
C GLN A 104 -18.91 -21.63 1.16
N ASP A 105 -19.95 -22.44 0.99
CA ASP A 105 -20.72 -22.99 2.10
C ASP A 105 -19.94 -24.13 2.77
N PRO A 106 -19.95 -24.21 4.11
CA PRO A 106 -19.16 -25.19 4.85
C PRO A 106 -19.64 -26.62 4.56
N GLY A 107 -18.71 -27.47 4.11
CA GLY A 107 -18.98 -28.87 3.80
C GLY A 107 -19.64 -29.10 2.44
N VAL A 108 -19.63 -28.10 1.54
CA VAL A 108 -20.10 -28.24 0.15
C VAL A 108 -18.93 -28.57 -0.78
N THR A 109 -19.10 -29.58 -1.63
CA THR A 109 -18.13 -30.02 -2.64
C THR A 109 -18.77 -30.14 -4.03
N LEU A 110 -17.97 -29.92 -5.08
CA LEU A 110 -18.35 -30.19 -6.47
C LEU A 110 -17.71 -31.51 -6.90
N ASN A 111 -18.52 -32.51 -7.19
CA ASN A 111 -18.03 -33.81 -7.67
C ASN A 111 -17.60 -33.75 -9.13
N MET A 112 -16.84 -34.76 -9.55
CA MET A 112 -16.36 -34.87 -10.94
C MET A 112 -17.50 -34.96 -11.96
N ASP A 113 -18.68 -35.44 -11.54
CA ASP A 113 -19.91 -35.47 -12.37
C ASP A 113 -20.60 -34.10 -12.49
N GLY A 114 -19.99 -33.04 -11.95
CA GLY A 114 -20.52 -31.67 -11.98
C GLY A 114 -21.69 -31.42 -11.02
N LYS A 115 -21.95 -32.32 -10.07
CA LYS A 115 -23.03 -32.19 -9.07
C LYS A 115 -22.51 -31.63 -7.75
N TRP A 116 -23.31 -30.75 -7.15
CA TRP A 116 -23.04 -30.17 -5.82
C TRP A 116 -23.56 -31.11 -4.72
N GLU A 117 -22.69 -31.43 -3.75
CA GLU A 117 -23.02 -32.24 -2.58
C GLU A 117 -22.66 -31.50 -1.30
N GLY A 118 -23.50 -31.63 -0.26
CA GLY A 118 -23.30 -31.01 1.04
C GLY A 118 -24.55 -31.06 1.92
N PRO A 119 -24.43 -30.78 3.23
CA PRO A 119 -25.49 -30.98 4.22
C PRO A 119 -26.78 -30.18 3.97
N ASN A 120 -26.76 -29.15 3.10
CA ASN A 120 -27.93 -28.36 2.72
C ASN A 120 -28.06 -28.15 1.19
N CYS A 121 -27.42 -29.00 0.36
CA CYS A 121 -27.50 -28.87 -1.09
C CYS A 121 -28.75 -29.58 -1.66
N THR A 122 -29.66 -28.84 -2.29
CA THR A 122 -30.65 -29.45 -3.19
C THR A 122 -30.07 -29.46 -4.62
N PRO A 123 -29.82 -30.64 -5.22
CA PRO A 123 -29.28 -30.69 -6.58
C PRO A 123 -30.27 -30.13 -7.60
N ALA A 124 -29.73 -29.43 -8.60
CA ALA A 124 -30.50 -29.07 -9.79
C ALA A 124 -31.03 -30.35 -10.45
N ARG A 125 -32.32 -30.39 -10.77
CA ARG A 125 -33.00 -31.54 -11.39
C ARG A 125 -33.49 -31.16 -12.76
#